data_AF-A0A5R9FN02-F1
#
_entry.id   AF-A0A5R9FN02-F1
#
_cell.length_a   1.000
_cell.length_b   1.000
_cell.length_c   1.000
_cell.angle_alpha   90.00
_cell.angle_beta   90.00
_cell.angle_gamma   90.00
#
_symmetry.space_group_name_H-M   'P 1'
#
loop_
_entity.id
_entity.type
_entity.pdbx_description
1 polymer ?
#
loop_
_entity_poly.entity_id
_entity_poly.type
_entity_poly.pdbx_seq_one_letter_code
_entity_poly.pdbx_strand_id
1 'polypeptide(L)'
;MSVLVITGTGTEVGKTVTTAAVAAAAVAAGRSVAVLKPAQTGVLPGERGDADEVAWLAGAVTAVELARYPDPLAPATAAHRAGLAPVRPYEVAEAAGKLAAEHDLVLVEGAGGLLVRFDGGGGTLADAARLLDAPLLVVVSAGLGTLNTTELTARELRARRLDLLGVVVGSWPRDPDLASRCNLADLPVVAGEPLLGALPEGVGGLRPAVFRATASDWLAPPLGGTWDADAFTAEQAAPWAADSPGHDAAGSTMDG
;
A
#
# COMPACT_ATOMS: atom_id res chain seq x y z
N MET A 1 -4.67 12.57 -12.63
CA MET A 1 -3.87 12.64 -11.39
C MET A 1 -2.41 12.49 -11.77
N SER A 2 -1.58 13.50 -11.48
CA SER A 2 -0.14 13.48 -11.78
C SER A 2 0.69 12.89 -10.64
N VAL A 3 0.26 12.99 -9.39
CA VAL A 3 0.98 12.45 -8.22
C VAL A 3 0.05 11.57 -7.38
N LEU A 4 0.50 10.38 -7.02
CA LEU A 4 -0.17 9.47 -6.09
C LEU A 4 0.82 9.10 -4.97
N VAL A 5 0.42 9.32 -3.71
CA VAL A 5 1.24 8.98 -2.56
C VAL A 5 0.86 7.59 -2.07
N ILE A 6 1.83 6.69 -1.93
CA ILE A 6 1.61 5.31 -1.49
C ILE A 6 2.15 5.15 -0.07
N THR A 7 1.25 4.88 0.86
CA THR A 7 1.56 4.59 2.26
C THR A 7 1.10 3.20 2.64
N GLY A 8 1.31 2.79 3.89
CA GLY A 8 0.79 1.53 4.39
C GLY A 8 0.36 1.62 5.85
N THR A 9 -0.28 0.56 6.32
CA THR A 9 -0.63 0.39 7.74
C THR A 9 0.55 -0.10 8.59
N GLY A 10 1.70 -0.39 7.97
CA GLY A 10 2.91 -0.84 8.65
C GLY A 10 4.10 -1.04 7.72
N THR A 11 5.14 -1.69 8.25
CA THR A 11 6.26 -2.24 7.48
C THR A 11 5.82 -3.52 6.76
N GLU A 12 6.49 -3.87 5.66
CA GLU A 12 6.32 -5.17 4.97
C GLU A 12 4.90 -5.53 4.49
N VAL A 13 3.96 -4.58 4.51
CA VAL A 13 2.58 -4.77 4.00
C VAL A 13 2.49 -4.88 2.47
N GLY A 14 3.61 -4.78 1.74
CA GLY A 14 3.64 -4.87 0.28
C GLY A 14 3.57 -3.52 -0.47
N LYS A 15 4.04 -2.42 0.14
CA LYS A 15 4.08 -1.10 -0.53
C LYS A 15 4.85 -1.14 -1.85
N THR A 16 6.09 -1.60 -1.83
CA THR A 16 6.97 -1.62 -3.01
C THR A 16 6.40 -2.43 -4.16
N VAL A 17 5.85 -3.61 -3.87
CA VAL A 17 5.21 -4.44 -4.91
C VAL A 17 3.91 -3.82 -5.42
N THR A 18 3.15 -3.12 -4.57
CA THR A 18 1.97 -2.35 -4.98
C THR A 18 2.36 -1.17 -5.87
N THR A 19 3.38 -0.40 -5.49
CA THR A 19 3.96 0.68 -6.30
C THR A 19 4.39 0.16 -7.67
N ALA A 20 5.06 -1.00 -7.70
CA ALA A 20 5.46 -1.65 -8.94
C ALA A 20 4.27 -2.07 -9.82
N ALA A 21 3.21 -2.63 -9.23
CA ALA A 21 2.03 -3.02 -9.99
C ALA A 21 1.32 -1.81 -10.62
N VAL A 22 1.15 -0.72 -9.85
CA VAL A 22 0.55 0.52 -10.34
C VAL A 22 1.43 1.15 -11.43
N ALA A 23 2.75 1.17 -11.25
CA ALA A 23 3.70 1.65 -12.25
C ALA A 23 3.64 0.80 -13.54
N ALA A 24 3.61 -0.53 -13.42
CA ALA A 24 3.55 -1.44 -14.55
C ALA A 24 2.27 -1.24 -15.37
N ALA A 25 1.11 -1.10 -14.70
CA ALA A 25 -0.16 -0.82 -15.35
C ALA A 25 -0.15 0.54 -16.08
N ALA A 26 0.41 1.58 -15.45
CA ALA A 26 0.53 2.89 -16.08
C ALA A 26 1.47 2.90 -17.29
N VAL A 27 2.63 2.22 -17.21
CA VAL A 27 3.56 2.07 -18.34
C VAL A 27 2.91 1.27 -19.47
N ALA A 28 2.17 0.21 -19.17
CA ALA A 28 1.43 -0.57 -20.18
C ALA A 28 0.36 0.28 -20.88
N ALA A 29 -0.22 1.25 -20.18
CA ALA A 29 -1.13 2.24 -20.74
C ALA A 29 -0.43 3.39 -21.51
N GLY A 30 0.90 3.33 -21.69
CA GLY A 30 1.68 4.31 -22.43
C GLY A 30 2.01 5.59 -21.66
N ARG A 31 1.81 5.60 -20.33
CA ARG A 31 2.15 6.76 -19.48
C ARG A 31 3.63 6.75 -19.13
N SER A 32 4.23 7.94 -19.10
CA SER A 32 5.54 8.15 -18.47
C SER A 32 5.39 8.13 -16.94
N VAL A 33 6.25 7.34 -16.26
CA VAL A 33 6.13 7.11 -14.81
C VAL A 33 7.44 7.41 -14.11
N ALA A 34 7.36 8.15 -13.00
CA ALA A 34 8.43 8.29 -12.03
C ALA A 34 8.03 7.70 -10.67
N VAL A 35 8.99 7.16 -9.95
CA VAL A 35 8.82 6.65 -8.59
C VAL A 35 9.81 7.39 -7.70
N LEU A 36 9.27 8.08 -6.70
CA LEU A 36 10.04 8.80 -5.70
C LEU A 36 9.97 8.03 -4.38
N LYS A 37 11.11 7.53 -3.92
CA LYS A 37 11.29 6.99 -2.57
C LYS A 37 12.00 8.05 -1.74
N PRO A 38 11.30 8.81 -0.87
CA PRO A 38 11.95 9.97 -0.26
C PRO A 38 13.08 9.56 0.69
N ALA A 39 12.89 8.51 1.48
CA ALA A 39 13.94 7.97 2.33
C ALA A 39 14.01 6.44 2.22
N GLN A 40 15.12 5.93 1.66
CA GLN A 40 15.47 4.53 1.71
C GLN A 40 16.23 4.24 3.01
N THR A 41 15.83 3.21 3.75
CA THR A 41 16.53 2.77 4.98
C THR A 41 16.93 1.31 4.88
N GLY A 42 17.92 0.89 5.67
CA GLY A 42 18.31 -0.51 5.78
C GLY A 42 18.99 -1.12 4.56
N VAL A 43 19.47 -0.29 3.64
CA VAL A 43 20.11 -0.72 2.39
C VAL A 43 21.44 0.02 2.23
N LEU A 44 22.50 -0.72 1.89
CA LEU A 44 23.84 -0.18 1.72
C LEU A 44 23.98 0.60 0.39
N PRO A 45 25.01 1.45 0.24
CA PRO A 45 25.33 2.06 -1.04
C PRO A 45 25.57 1.01 -2.13
N GLY A 46 24.89 1.16 -3.28
CA GLY A 46 25.01 0.25 -4.42
C GLY A 46 24.12 -1.00 -4.36
N GLU A 47 23.49 -1.29 -3.23
CA GLU A 47 22.44 -2.30 -3.17
C GLU A 47 21.13 -1.76 -3.76
N ARG A 48 20.26 -2.66 -4.21
CA ARG A 48 18.98 -2.29 -4.81
C ARG A 48 18.03 -1.75 -3.72
N GLY A 49 17.55 -0.52 -3.89
CA GLY A 49 16.51 0.08 -3.03
C GLY A 49 15.10 -0.21 -3.52
N ASP A 50 14.09 0.30 -2.81
CA ASP A 50 12.69 0.06 -3.14
C ASP A 50 12.31 0.70 -4.49
N ALA A 51 12.81 1.89 -4.80
CA ALA A 51 12.57 2.55 -6.09
C ALA A 51 13.22 1.77 -7.26
N ASP A 52 14.40 1.21 -7.04
CA ASP A 52 15.09 0.37 -8.02
C ASP A 52 14.34 -0.95 -8.24
N GLU A 53 13.78 -1.55 -7.19
CA GLU A 53 12.96 -2.76 -7.30
C GLU A 53 11.67 -2.50 -8.08
N VAL A 54 11.05 -1.33 -7.88
CA VAL A 54 9.93 -0.90 -8.71
C VAL A 54 10.34 -0.78 -10.17
N ALA A 55 11.44 -0.09 -10.48
CA ALA A 55 11.89 0.04 -11.87
C ALA A 55 12.24 -1.32 -12.49
N TRP A 56 12.85 -2.22 -11.72
CA TRP A 56 13.15 -3.59 -12.15
C TRP A 56 11.89 -4.36 -12.57
N LEU A 57 10.84 -4.33 -11.75
CA LEU A 57 9.59 -5.04 -12.00
C LEU A 57 8.77 -4.35 -13.11
N ALA A 58 8.53 -3.06 -12.97
CA ALA A 58 7.61 -2.29 -13.82
C ALA A 58 8.19 -1.88 -15.18
N GLY A 59 9.51 -1.84 -15.34
CA GLY A 59 10.17 -1.50 -16.61
C GLY A 59 10.51 -0.01 -16.72
N ALA A 60 9.97 0.67 -17.73
CA ALA A 60 10.34 2.04 -18.11
C ALA A 60 9.87 3.09 -17.09
N VAL A 61 10.54 3.15 -15.95
CA VAL A 61 10.25 4.02 -14.80
C VAL A 61 11.49 4.82 -14.43
N THR A 62 11.33 6.11 -14.19
CA THR A 62 12.37 6.95 -13.57
C THR A 62 12.35 6.71 -12.05
N ALA A 63 13.36 6.05 -11.51
CA ALA A 63 13.50 5.81 -10.06
C ALA A 63 14.34 6.91 -9.41
N VAL A 64 13.84 7.51 -8.34
CA VAL A 64 14.52 8.57 -7.58
C VAL A 64 14.47 8.30 -6.07
N GLU A 65 15.62 8.43 -5.42
CA GLU A 65 15.74 8.50 -3.96
C GLU A 65 16.23 9.90 -3.55
N LEU A 66 15.65 10.50 -2.51
CA LEU A 66 16.21 11.76 -1.96
C LEU A 66 17.32 11.50 -0.95
N ALA A 67 17.18 10.44 -0.15
CA ALA A 67 18.19 10.01 0.80
C ALA A 67 18.19 8.51 0.99
N ARG A 68 19.38 7.99 1.32
CA ARG A 68 19.61 6.60 1.69
C ARG A 68 20.35 6.52 3.01
N TYR A 69 19.81 5.75 3.95
CA TYR A 69 20.35 5.55 5.29
C TYR A 69 20.67 4.06 5.53
N PRO A 70 21.83 3.71 6.09
CA PRO A 70 22.30 2.33 6.14
C PRO A 70 21.54 1.45 7.15
N ASP A 71 21.07 2.02 8.26
CA ASP A 71 20.41 1.25 9.31
C ASP A 71 18.93 0.97 8.98
N PRO A 72 18.39 -0.24 9.25
CA PRO A 72 16.99 -0.61 9.01
C PRO A 72 16.07 -0.05 10.10
N LEU A 73 16.00 1.28 10.18
CA LEU A 73 15.22 2.03 11.17
C LEU A 73 14.24 2.98 10.47
N ALA A 74 13.37 3.62 11.26
CA ALA A 74 12.56 4.73 10.77
C ALA A 74 13.48 5.85 10.23
N PRO A 75 13.11 6.56 9.16
CA PRO A 75 14.00 7.52 8.47
C PRO A 75 14.63 8.57 9.38
N ALA A 76 13.87 9.23 10.26
CA ALA A 76 14.41 10.22 11.19
C ALA A 76 15.49 9.61 12.12
N THR A 77 15.25 8.40 12.62
CA THR A 77 16.19 7.67 13.49
C THR A 77 17.41 7.20 12.70
N ALA A 78 17.22 6.68 11.49
CA ALA A 78 18.30 6.22 10.62
C ALA A 78 19.23 7.38 10.22
N ALA A 79 18.66 8.53 9.83
CA ALA A 79 19.40 9.74 9.53
C ALA A 79 20.21 10.22 10.74
N HIS A 80 19.56 10.31 11.91
CA HIS A 80 20.21 10.74 13.14
C HIS A 80 21.37 9.83 13.54
N ARG A 81 21.15 8.51 13.52
CA ARG A 81 22.16 7.51 13.88
C ARG A 81 23.36 7.51 12.92
N ALA A 82 23.11 7.73 11.64
CA ALA A 82 24.15 7.83 10.61
C ALA A 82 24.87 9.19 10.60
N GLY A 83 24.41 10.19 11.37
CA GLY A 83 24.94 11.55 11.30
C GLY A 83 24.64 12.25 9.97
N LEU A 84 23.58 11.84 9.28
CA LEU A 84 23.16 12.36 7.98
C LEU A 84 21.96 13.32 8.12
N ALA A 85 21.78 14.19 7.12
CA ALA A 85 20.63 15.09 7.09
C ALA A 85 19.32 14.30 6.92
N PRO A 86 18.27 14.61 7.70
CA PRO A 86 16.94 14.02 7.49
C PRO A 86 16.27 14.63 6.25
N VAL A 87 15.42 13.84 5.60
CA VAL A 87 14.51 14.33 4.55
C VAL A 87 13.34 15.06 5.19
N ARG A 88 12.93 16.18 4.61
CA ARG A 88 11.82 16.99 5.10
C ARG A 88 10.63 16.93 4.14
N PRO A 89 9.38 17.02 4.64
CA PRO A 89 8.18 16.92 3.78
C PRO A 89 8.14 17.89 2.59
N TYR A 90 8.68 19.10 2.73
CA TYR A 90 8.73 20.06 1.61
C TYR A 90 9.70 19.64 0.51
N GLU A 91 10.78 18.94 0.85
CA GLU A 91 11.76 18.42 -0.14
C GLU A 91 11.12 17.31 -0.97
N VAL A 92 10.29 16.48 -0.31
CA VAL A 92 9.47 15.46 -0.98
C VAL A 92 8.50 16.11 -1.96
N ALA A 93 7.76 17.14 -1.51
CA ALA A 93 6.79 17.84 -2.34
C ALA A 93 7.46 18.55 -3.53
N GLU A 94 8.61 19.21 -3.31
CA GLU A 94 9.36 19.86 -4.38
C GLU A 94 9.87 18.86 -5.42
N ALA A 95 10.44 17.74 -4.97
CA ALA A 95 10.94 16.70 -5.87
C ALA A 95 9.83 16.04 -6.67
N ALA A 96 8.71 15.70 -6.03
CA ALA A 96 7.54 15.14 -6.71
C ALA A 96 6.94 16.14 -7.71
N GLY A 97 6.89 17.43 -7.38
CA GLY A 97 6.42 18.48 -8.29
C GLY A 97 7.29 18.62 -9.54
N LYS A 98 8.63 18.54 -9.39
CA LYS A 98 9.56 18.53 -10.53
C LYS A 98 9.35 17.31 -11.43
N LEU A 99 9.26 16.12 -10.83
CA LEU A 99 9.00 14.89 -11.58
C LEU A 99 7.65 14.94 -12.31
N ALA A 100 6.62 15.52 -11.69
CA ALA A 100 5.28 15.64 -12.26
C ALA A 100 5.20 16.66 -13.43
N ALA A 101 6.22 17.50 -13.60
CA ALA A 101 6.35 18.36 -14.77
C ALA A 101 6.88 17.59 -16.01
N GLU A 102 7.51 16.43 -15.79
CA GLU A 102 8.17 15.63 -16.82
C GLU A 102 7.52 14.26 -17.05
N HIS A 103 6.63 13.82 -16.14
CA HIS A 103 6.01 12.50 -16.16
C HIS A 103 4.49 12.61 -15.97
N ASP A 104 3.74 11.72 -16.62
CA ASP A 104 2.28 11.63 -16.51
C ASP A 104 1.83 11.12 -15.14
N LEU A 105 2.67 10.33 -14.45
CA LEU A 105 2.43 9.78 -13.12
C LEU A 105 3.70 9.78 -12.27
N VAL A 106 3.61 10.31 -11.06
CA VAL A 106 4.62 10.22 -10.02
C VAL A 106 4.04 9.41 -8.86
N LEU A 107 4.68 8.31 -8.51
CA LEU A 107 4.35 7.51 -7.34
C LEU A 107 5.32 7.87 -6.21
N VAL A 108 4.82 8.42 -5.11
CA VAL A 108 5.65 8.74 -3.94
C VAL A 108 5.48 7.65 -2.89
N GLU A 109 6.46 6.77 -2.76
CA GLU A 109 6.40 5.65 -1.83
C GLU A 109 6.96 6.02 -0.45
N GLY A 110 6.14 5.88 0.59
CA GLY A 110 6.56 6.08 1.97
C GLY A 110 7.53 5.02 2.54
N ALA A 111 7.95 5.24 3.78
CA ALA A 111 8.68 4.26 4.59
C ALA A 111 7.81 3.86 5.78
N GLY A 112 7.53 2.56 5.96
CA GLY A 112 6.62 2.09 7.00
C GLY A 112 5.18 2.58 6.79
N GLY A 113 4.61 3.28 7.78
CA GLY A 113 3.23 3.80 7.74
C GLY A 113 3.10 5.32 7.67
N LEU A 114 1.86 5.81 7.54
CA LEU A 114 1.52 7.21 7.26
C LEU A 114 2.23 8.24 8.15
N LEU A 115 2.34 7.96 9.46
CA LEU A 115 2.88 8.87 10.47
C LEU A 115 4.35 8.60 10.84
N VAL A 116 5.04 7.76 10.07
CA VAL A 116 6.49 7.57 10.24
C VAL A 116 7.20 8.90 10.03
N ARG A 117 8.11 9.23 10.96
CA ARG A 117 8.81 10.51 10.96
C ARG A 117 10.01 10.48 10.00
N PHE A 118 10.09 11.49 9.16
CA PHE A 118 11.18 11.72 8.22
C PHE A 118 12.27 12.61 8.81
N ASP A 119 11.89 13.50 9.74
CA ASP A 119 12.79 14.41 10.44
C ASP A 119 12.51 14.50 11.95
N GLY A 120 13.41 15.18 12.68
CA GLY A 120 13.28 15.43 14.12
C GLY A 120 12.21 16.47 14.49
N GLY A 121 11.66 17.21 13.53
CA GLY A 121 10.54 18.14 13.72
C GLY A 121 9.18 17.44 13.67
N GLY A 122 9.16 16.15 13.38
CA GLY A 122 7.94 15.36 13.26
C GLY A 122 7.33 15.39 11.87
N GLY A 123 8.05 15.81 10.83
CA GLY A 123 7.56 15.73 9.45
C GLY A 123 7.25 14.29 9.03
N THR A 124 6.12 14.09 8.34
CA THR A 124 5.62 12.78 7.88
C THR A 124 5.27 12.79 6.40
N LEU A 125 4.98 11.62 5.84
CA LEU A 125 4.44 11.52 4.48
C LEU A 125 3.07 12.20 4.33
N ALA A 126 2.26 12.22 5.40
CA ALA A 126 0.99 12.97 5.41
C ALA A 126 1.20 14.47 5.17
N ASP A 127 2.29 15.04 5.70
CA ASP A 127 2.61 16.45 5.49
C ASP A 127 3.07 16.73 4.06
N ALA A 128 3.79 15.80 3.45
CA ALA A 128 4.18 15.88 2.03
C ALA A 128 2.95 15.77 1.11
N ALA A 129 2.06 14.80 1.38
CA ALA A 129 0.81 14.64 0.62
C ALA A 129 -0.05 15.91 0.67
N ARG A 130 -0.16 16.55 1.85
CA ARG A 130 -0.86 17.82 2.01
C ARG A 130 -0.26 18.96 1.20
N LEU A 131 1.08 19.04 1.14
CA LEU A 131 1.77 20.08 0.34
C LEU A 131 1.58 19.87 -1.16
N LEU A 132 1.41 18.62 -1.58
CA LEU A 132 1.19 18.23 -2.98
C LEU A 132 -0.27 18.29 -3.42
N ASP A 133 -1.21 18.41 -2.48
CA ASP A 133 -2.65 18.17 -2.73
C ASP A 133 -2.86 16.81 -3.44
N ALA A 134 -2.07 15.81 -3.05
CA ALA A 134 -2.04 14.51 -3.68
C ALA A 134 -2.86 13.50 -2.87
N PRO A 135 -3.69 12.67 -3.53
CA PRO A 135 -4.41 11.61 -2.86
C PRO A 135 -3.46 10.49 -2.46
N LEU A 136 -3.90 9.70 -1.48
CA LEU A 136 -3.15 8.60 -0.91
C LEU A 136 -3.78 7.25 -1.26
N LEU A 137 -2.93 6.28 -1.57
CA LEU A 137 -3.26 4.86 -1.62
C LEU A 137 -2.69 4.21 -0.35
N VAL A 138 -3.52 3.48 0.39
CA VAL A 138 -3.09 2.80 1.62
C VAL A 138 -2.95 1.30 1.37
N VAL A 139 -1.73 0.79 1.55
CA VAL A 139 -1.45 -0.64 1.45
C VAL A 139 -1.63 -1.32 2.80
N VAL A 140 -2.38 -2.41 2.83
CA VAL A 140 -2.79 -3.14 4.03
C VAL A 140 -2.38 -4.61 3.96
N SER A 141 -2.29 -5.27 5.12
CA SER A 141 -2.25 -6.73 5.20
C SER A 141 -3.66 -7.33 5.10
N ALA A 142 -3.77 -8.60 4.72
CA ALA A 142 -5.06 -9.31 4.66
C ALA A 142 -5.55 -9.78 6.04
N GLY A 143 -4.64 -10.21 6.92
CA GLY A 143 -4.99 -10.99 8.11
C GLY A 143 -5.54 -10.20 9.30
N LEU A 144 -5.72 -10.91 10.42
CA LEU A 144 -6.26 -10.36 11.67
C LEU A 144 -5.48 -9.14 12.16
N GLY A 145 -6.22 -8.12 12.63
CA GLY A 145 -5.66 -6.84 13.10
C GLY A 145 -5.62 -5.74 12.03
N THR A 146 -5.74 -6.09 10.74
CA THR A 146 -5.70 -5.12 9.64
C THR A 146 -6.84 -4.09 9.70
N LEU A 147 -8.03 -4.48 10.16
CA LEU A 147 -9.18 -3.57 10.25
C LEU A 147 -8.91 -2.39 11.18
N ASN A 148 -8.31 -2.65 12.36
CA ASN A 148 -7.95 -1.60 13.32
C ASN A 148 -6.92 -0.63 12.75
N THR A 149 -5.83 -1.13 12.17
CA THR A 149 -4.77 -0.25 11.63
C THR A 149 -5.22 0.50 10.39
N THR A 150 -6.08 -0.09 9.57
CA THR A 150 -6.75 0.57 8.44
C THR A 150 -7.66 1.69 8.92
N GLU A 151 -8.53 1.43 9.91
CA GLU A 151 -9.44 2.44 10.45
C GLU A 151 -8.67 3.61 11.08
N LEU A 152 -7.64 3.33 11.89
CA LEU A 152 -6.78 4.35 12.49
C LEU A 152 -6.12 5.23 11.42
N THR A 153 -5.61 4.61 10.35
CA THR A 153 -4.99 5.33 9.23
C THR A 153 -6.02 6.19 8.49
N ALA A 154 -7.19 5.65 8.17
CA ALA A 154 -8.24 6.37 7.47
C ALA A 154 -8.81 7.53 8.31
N ARG A 155 -8.97 7.35 9.63
CA ARG A 155 -9.40 8.42 10.54
C ARG A 155 -8.38 9.56 10.58
N GLU A 156 -7.08 9.25 10.58
CA GLU A 156 -6.03 10.27 10.54
C GLU A 156 -6.05 11.05 9.23
N LEU A 157 -6.21 10.37 8.08
CA LEU A 157 -6.34 11.02 6.77
C LEU A 157 -7.53 11.99 6.76
N ARG A 158 -8.72 11.52 7.20
CA ARG A 158 -9.93 12.35 7.29
C ARG A 158 -9.74 13.55 8.23
N ALA A 159 -9.13 13.34 9.39
CA ALA A 159 -8.86 14.41 10.36
C ALA A 159 -7.94 15.51 9.77
N ARG A 160 -7.01 15.12 8.90
CA ARG A 160 -6.12 16.03 8.17
C ARG A 160 -6.70 16.56 6.85
N ARG A 161 -7.91 16.15 6.48
CA ARG A 161 -8.55 16.45 5.17
C ARG A 161 -7.67 16.03 4.00
N LEU A 162 -7.07 14.84 4.10
CA LEU A 162 -6.31 14.21 3.05
C LEU A 162 -7.20 13.20 2.31
N ASP A 163 -7.15 13.23 0.99
CA ASP A 163 -7.94 12.36 0.14
C ASP A 163 -7.36 10.94 0.15
N LEU A 164 -8.17 9.98 0.59
CA LEU A 164 -7.87 8.56 0.47
C LEU A 164 -8.49 8.07 -0.83
N LEU A 165 -7.67 7.62 -1.79
CA LEU A 165 -8.15 7.04 -3.04
C LEU A 165 -8.81 5.67 -2.82
N GLY A 166 -8.26 4.90 -1.87
CA GLY A 166 -8.70 3.54 -1.54
C GLY A 166 -7.61 2.75 -0.85
N VAL A 167 -7.89 1.46 -0.62
CA VAL A 167 -6.98 0.52 0.02
C VAL A 167 -6.58 -0.60 -0.93
N VAL A 168 -5.39 -1.17 -0.75
CA VAL A 168 -4.93 -2.35 -1.51
C VAL A 168 -4.36 -3.37 -0.54
N VAL A 169 -4.78 -4.63 -0.64
CA VAL A 169 -4.10 -5.72 0.06
C VAL A 169 -2.79 -6.01 -0.67
N GLY A 170 -1.66 -5.65 -0.05
CA GLY A 170 -0.35 -5.73 -0.72
C GLY A 170 0.23 -7.15 -0.82
N SER A 171 -0.37 -8.12 -0.13
CA SER A 171 -0.08 -9.55 -0.28
C SER A 171 -1.29 -10.39 0.15
N TRP A 172 -2.06 -10.85 -0.82
CA TRP A 172 -3.17 -11.77 -0.66
C TRP A 172 -2.65 -13.22 -0.56
N PRO A 173 -2.87 -13.93 0.56
CA PRO A 173 -2.32 -15.26 0.79
C PRO A 173 -2.79 -16.28 -0.24
N ARG A 174 -1.94 -17.27 -0.58
CA ARG A 174 -2.35 -18.40 -1.42
C ARG A 174 -3.42 -19.28 -0.76
N ASP A 175 -3.33 -19.41 0.55
CA ASP A 175 -4.33 -20.10 1.39
C ASP A 175 -4.84 -19.12 2.45
N PRO A 176 -5.82 -18.26 2.10
CA PRO A 176 -6.30 -17.23 3.01
C PRO A 176 -7.18 -17.86 4.10
N ASP A 177 -6.87 -17.51 5.34
CA ASP A 177 -7.66 -17.91 6.51
C ASP A 177 -9.03 -17.19 6.55
N LEU A 178 -9.88 -17.60 7.50
CA LEU A 178 -11.21 -17.02 7.66
C LEU A 178 -11.15 -15.49 7.87
N ALA A 179 -10.18 -15.01 8.66
CA ALA A 179 -10.03 -13.58 8.91
C ALA A 179 -9.70 -12.82 7.62
N SER A 180 -8.76 -13.31 6.82
CA SER A 180 -8.38 -12.70 5.54
C SER A 180 -9.56 -12.62 4.58
N ARG A 181 -10.36 -13.69 4.49
CA ARG A 181 -11.56 -13.75 3.65
C ARG A 181 -12.62 -12.76 4.11
N CYS A 182 -12.95 -12.72 5.39
CA CYS A 182 -13.93 -11.78 5.95
C CYS A 182 -13.48 -10.32 5.77
N ASN A 183 -12.18 -10.05 5.97
CA ASN A 183 -11.64 -8.71 5.89
C ASN A 183 -11.81 -8.06 4.50
N LEU A 184 -11.99 -8.84 3.42
CA LEU A 184 -12.27 -8.27 2.09
C LEU A 184 -13.54 -7.41 2.10
N ALA A 185 -14.58 -7.85 2.80
CA ALA A 185 -15.84 -7.11 2.92
C ALA A 185 -15.74 -5.97 3.95
N ASP A 186 -14.97 -6.16 5.02
CA ASP A 186 -14.87 -5.19 6.12
C ASP A 186 -13.89 -4.03 5.83
N LEU A 187 -12.85 -4.27 5.03
CA LEU A 187 -11.82 -3.28 4.70
C LEU A 187 -12.40 -1.99 4.07
N PRO A 188 -13.27 -2.06 3.04
CA PRO A 188 -13.91 -0.86 2.50
C PRO A 188 -14.75 -0.09 3.53
N VAL A 189 -15.40 -0.80 4.45
CA VAL A 189 -16.24 -0.19 5.49
C VAL A 189 -15.40 0.63 6.45
N VAL A 190 -14.31 0.05 6.98
CA VAL A 190 -13.46 0.76 7.95
C VAL A 190 -12.58 1.83 7.30
N ALA A 191 -12.15 1.60 6.05
CA ALA A 191 -11.44 2.59 5.24
C ALA A 191 -12.36 3.75 4.83
N GLY A 192 -13.66 3.51 4.70
CA GLY A 192 -14.63 4.44 4.13
C GLY A 192 -14.39 4.75 2.66
N GLU A 193 -13.59 3.92 1.98
CA GLU A 193 -13.12 4.06 0.60
C GLU A 193 -12.94 2.65 0.00
N PRO A 194 -12.98 2.49 -1.34
CA PRO A 194 -13.00 1.19 -1.97
C PRO A 194 -11.71 0.38 -1.76
N LEU A 195 -11.85 -0.95 -1.79
CA LEU A 195 -10.75 -1.87 -2.02
C LEU A 195 -10.40 -1.83 -3.52
N LEU A 196 -9.18 -1.43 -3.83
CA LEU A 196 -8.68 -1.19 -5.20
C LEU A 196 -7.71 -2.26 -5.70
N GLY A 197 -7.51 -3.33 -4.93
CA GLY A 197 -6.67 -4.44 -5.38
C GLY A 197 -6.31 -5.41 -4.27
N ALA A 198 -5.92 -6.60 -4.71
CA ALA A 198 -5.38 -7.66 -3.86
C ALA A 198 -4.25 -8.35 -4.63
N LEU A 199 -3.00 -8.03 -4.29
CA LEU A 199 -1.82 -8.55 -4.98
C LEU A 199 -1.52 -9.97 -4.51
N PRO A 200 -1.41 -10.98 -5.39
CA PRO A 200 -1.12 -12.34 -4.96
C PRO A 200 0.21 -12.46 -4.20
N GLU A 201 0.25 -13.32 -3.20
CA GLU A 201 1.45 -13.58 -2.41
C GLU A 201 2.64 -14.01 -3.29
N GLY A 202 3.78 -13.33 -3.08
CA GLY A 202 5.04 -13.64 -3.74
C GLY A 202 5.20 -13.03 -5.14
N VAL A 203 4.28 -12.17 -5.60
CA VAL A 203 4.39 -11.55 -6.92
C VAL A 203 5.63 -10.67 -7.11
N GLY A 204 6.19 -10.13 -6.03
CA GLY A 204 7.48 -9.42 -6.08
C GLY A 204 8.66 -10.30 -6.53
N GLY A 205 8.56 -11.63 -6.39
CA GLY A 205 9.57 -12.58 -6.87
C GLY A 205 9.40 -13.04 -8.32
N LEU A 206 8.39 -12.53 -9.04
CA LEU A 206 8.16 -12.90 -10.43
C LEU A 206 9.24 -12.35 -11.35
N ARG A 207 9.47 -13.02 -12.48
CA ARG A 207 10.26 -12.43 -13.57
C ARG A 207 9.56 -11.13 -14.03
N PRO A 208 10.30 -10.04 -14.30
CA PRO A 208 9.68 -8.76 -14.66
C PRO A 208 8.70 -8.83 -15.83
N ALA A 209 8.97 -9.66 -16.84
CA ALA A 209 8.05 -9.85 -17.96
C ALA A 209 6.71 -10.48 -17.54
N VAL A 210 6.72 -11.41 -16.58
CA VAL A 210 5.52 -12.03 -16.03
C VAL A 210 4.79 -11.02 -15.15
N PHE A 211 5.52 -10.33 -14.25
CA PHE A 211 4.95 -9.30 -13.39
C PHE A 211 4.17 -8.25 -14.19
N ARG A 212 4.77 -7.68 -15.23
CA ARG A 212 4.11 -6.68 -16.09
C ARG A 212 2.90 -7.21 -16.84
N ALA A 213 2.93 -8.48 -17.25
CA ALA A 213 1.83 -9.09 -18.00
C ALA A 213 0.58 -9.33 -17.14
N THR A 214 0.74 -9.45 -15.82
CA THR A 214 -0.35 -9.81 -14.89
C THR A 214 -0.68 -8.70 -13.89
N ALA A 215 0.09 -7.62 -13.81
CA ALA A 215 -0.09 -6.57 -12.80
C ALA A 215 -1.48 -5.91 -12.86
N SER A 216 -2.05 -5.75 -14.06
CA SER A 216 -3.41 -5.20 -14.25
C SER A 216 -4.50 -6.08 -13.64
N ASP A 217 -4.26 -7.38 -13.50
CA ASP A 217 -5.26 -8.35 -13.04
C ASP A 217 -5.47 -8.27 -11.52
N TRP A 218 -4.60 -7.56 -10.81
CA TRP A 218 -4.62 -7.43 -9.35
C TRP A 218 -5.11 -6.06 -8.87
N LEU A 219 -5.34 -5.14 -9.81
CA LEU A 219 -5.63 -3.72 -9.55
C LEU A 219 -6.98 -3.34 -10.16
N ALA A 220 -7.74 -2.52 -9.44
CA ALA A 220 -9.02 -1.99 -9.91
C ALA A 220 -8.83 -0.91 -10.99
N PRO A 221 -9.88 -0.57 -11.76
CA PRO A 221 -9.81 0.43 -12.82
C PRO A 221 -9.23 1.81 -12.41
N PRO A 222 -9.48 2.37 -11.21
CA PRO A 222 -8.84 3.62 -10.78
C PRO A 222 -7.30 3.58 -10.73
N LEU A 223 -6.72 2.38 -10.65
CA LEU A 223 -5.27 2.13 -10.66
C LEU A 223 -4.77 1.59 -12.01
N GLY A 224 -5.62 1.56 -13.04
CA GLY A 224 -5.26 1.13 -14.39
C GLY A 224 -5.34 -0.38 -14.63
N GLY A 225 -6.01 -1.14 -13.76
CA GLY A 225 -6.23 -2.57 -13.93
C GLY A 225 -7.67 -2.96 -14.25
N THR A 226 -7.97 -4.25 -14.14
CA THR A 226 -9.26 -4.88 -14.48
C THR A 226 -9.86 -5.69 -13.34
N TRP A 227 -9.23 -5.67 -12.17
CA TRP A 227 -9.68 -6.42 -10.99
C TRP A 227 -10.98 -5.82 -10.42
N ASP A 228 -11.88 -6.70 -9.97
CA ASP A 228 -13.18 -6.32 -9.42
C ASP A 228 -13.32 -6.81 -7.97
N ALA A 229 -13.57 -5.87 -7.06
CA ALA A 229 -13.60 -6.14 -5.62
C ALA A 229 -14.77 -7.04 -5.21
N ASP A 230 -15.94 -6.85 -5.80
CA ASP A 230 -17.14 -7.59 -5.45
C ASP A 230 -17.03 -9.05 -5.92
N ALA A 231 -16.59 -9.25 -7.17
CA ALA A 231 -16.34 -10.57 -7.72
C ALA A 231 -15.25 -11.32 -6.94
N PHE A 232 -14.15 -10.65 -6.61
CA PHE A 232 -13.08 -11.26 -5.82
C PHE A 232 -13.56 -11.63 -4.40
N THR A 233 -14.32 -10.74 -3.74
CA THR A 233 -14.87 -11.02 -2.41
C THR A 233 -15.85 -12.20 -2.46
N ALA A 234 -16.69 -12.29 -3.49
CA ALA A 234 -17.61 -13.40 -3.68
C ALA A 234 -16.89 -14.73 -3.94
N GLU A 235 -15.81 -14.73 -4.71
CA GLU A 235 -14.98 -15.93 -4.96
C GLU A 235 -14.29 -16.41 -3.67
N GLN A 236 -13.84 -15.47 -2.83
CA GLN A 236 -13.12 -15.80 -1.60
C GLN A 236 -14.04 -16.07 -0.41
N ALA A 237 -15.35 -15.85 -0.55
CA ALA A 237 -16.32 -16.09 0.51
C ALA A 237 -16.22 -17.54 0.99
N ALA A 238 -15.93 -17.73 2.27
CA ALA A 238 -16.08 -19.03 2.89
C ALA A 238 -17.57 -19.40 2.85
N PRO A 239 -17.94 -20.64 2.53
CA PRO A 239 -19.31 -21.09 2.76
C PRO A 239 -19.62 -20.83 4.24
N TRP A 240 -20.69 -20.09 4.53
CA TRP A 240 -21.25 -20.11 5.87
C TRP A 240 -21.48 -21.58 6.21
N ALA A 241 -20.99 -22.04 7.36
CA ALA A 241 -21.22 -23.41 7.77
C ALA A 241 -22.74 -23.65 7.75
N ALA A 242 -23.22 -24.40 6.77
CA ALA A 242 -24.61 -24.79 6.68
C ALA A 242 -24.93 -25.57 7.96
N ASP A 243 -25.95 -25.11 8.67
CA ASP A 243 -26.59 -25.77 9.80
C ASP A 243 -25.67 -26.25 10.92
N SER A 244 -25.52 -25.42 11.96
CA SER A 244 -25.37 -25.97 13.32
C SER A 244 -26.58 -26.89 13.57
N PRO A 245 -26.40 -28.21 13.77
CA PRO A 245 -27.53 -29.07 14.06
C PRO A 245 -28.14 -28.64 15.40
N GLY A 246 -29.43 -28.29 15.34
CA GLY A 246 -30.41 -28.30 16.42
C GLY A 246 -29.90 -27.94 17.80
N HIS A 247 -30.12 -26.69 18.21
CA HIS A 247 -30.53 -26.43 19.59
C HIS A 247 -31.97 -26.95 19.73
N ASP A 248 -32.14 -28.28 19.65
CA ASP A 248 -33.41 -28.92 19.98
C ASP A 248 -33.63 -28.71 21.46
N ALA A 249 -34.68 -27.93 21.74
CA ALA A 249 -35.22 -27.70 23.05
C ALA A 249 -35.52 -29.04 23.72
N ALA A 250 -34.69 -29.43 24.68
CA ALA A 250 -35.07 -30.41 25.69
C ALA A 250 -36.07 -29.73 26.64
N GLY A 251 -37.31 -29.63 26.19
CA GLY A 251 -38.48 -29.57 27.05
C GLY A 251 -38.89 -30.98 27.50
N SER A 252 -39.44 -31.05 28.71
CA SER A 252 -39.94 -32.24 29.44
C SER A 252 -38.82 -33.04 30.13
N THR A 253 -38.89 -33.34 31.43
CA THR A 253 -40.06 -33.65 32.27
C THR A 253 -39.84 -33.22 33.73
N MET A 254 -40.86 -32.57 34.31
CA MET A 254 -41.19 -32.75 35.73
C MET A 254 -41.54 -34.22 35.96
N ASP A 255 -41.01 -34.82 37.03
CA ASP A 255 -41.72 -35.74 37.93
C ASP A 255 -40.75 -36.22 39.03
N GLY A 256 -41.17 -36.08 40.30
CA GLY A 256 -40.56 -36.75 41.47
C GLY A 256 -40.08 -35.82 42.58
#